data_AF-W2JBJ0-F1
#
_entry.id   AF-W2JBJ0-F1
#
_cell.length_a   1.000
_cell.length_b   1.000
_cell.length_c   1.000
_cell.angle_alpha   90.00
_cell.angle_beta   90.00
_cell.angle_gamma   90.00
#
_symmetry.space_group_name_H-M   'P 1'
#
loop_
_entity.id
_entity.type
_entity.pdbx_description
1 polymer ?
#
loop_
_entity_poly.entity_id
_entity_poly.type
_entity_poly.pdbx_seq_one_letter_code
_entity_poly.pdbx_strand_id
1 'polypeptide(L)'
;MEEVLTAVLVVCRSHEQIEALDHVARLLSAYIDTSARWTVLQAVERGFLHLVQRLLRADTGHYLARLAAIRRSVRVAADGGQMKILCMLTDWYPQAVLDEIAVKQAAMNGHLDLLEWMHNSMKMVCNGVEDLCKLLYSSDTIALAAGEGQLEVVKWLVHARGGECSAAPLHQAARNGQLEVVEWLYDHSGCIVLPRAMDEAAACGYVDVVRFLHERGGRNGGKSKCTTMAMTGAAVNGYLDVVKWLHENRSEGCTTDALDGAARNGHLDVVQWLHENRSEGCSAQAMNGAARGGHLSIVKFLHEHRSEGCTYNAMDWAALENHLDIVQFLHDNRTEGCSRHAINEAAKHGHLSMVQWLHSNRSEGCNRMAMDGAATLSHLDVVSFLHSHRLEGCTVAAMDGAAEHNRQDIVQWLHDNRDEGCSVRAMDRAARNGHLRMVQWLNEHRAEGCTTDAMDGAAEGGHLGIVKFLHASRREGSTTYAMNAAARNGHLATVKWLHENRTEGCTTTALDGAAANGHLDVVQFLHNKRSEGCTTRAMDAAAARGDLEMLEWLRKYPRAECSAQASLFAVAHDHVEVLHWLRENYAGALASKEDLCGTAQYYGRVHILAYLLDQWLLGG
;
A
#
# COMPACT_ATOMS: atom_id res chain seq x y z
N MET A 1 5.87 0.04 -46.65
CA MET A 1 7.28 -0.38 -46.57
C MET A 1 8.14 0.87 -46.60
N GLU A 2 8.49 1.41 -45.45
CA GLU A 2 9.59 2.37 -45.31
C GLU A 2 10.73 1.62 -44.60
N GLU A 3 11.82 1.35 -45.32
CA GLU A 3 13.04 0.76 -44.76
C GLU A 3 13.79 1.81 -43.92
N VAL A 4 13.44 1.92 -42.64
CA VAL A 4 14.17 2.79 -41.71
C VAL A 4 15.23 1.97 -40.94
N LEU A 5 16.41 1.95 -41.57
CA LEU A 5 17.79 1.93 -41.07
C LEU A 5 17.99 1.77 -39.53
N THR A 6 18.10 0.53 -39.05
CA THR A 6 18.24 0.18 -37.62
C THR A 6 19.67 -0.10 -37.14
N ALA A 7 20.66 0.17 -38.01
CA ALA A 7 22.06 0.26 -37.66
C ALA A 7 22.71 1.28 -38.60
N VAL A 8 23.75 1.97 -38.12
CA VAL A 8 24.52 2.93 -38.95
C VAL A 8 25.02 2.27 -40.23
N LEU A 9 25.32 0.96 -40.19
CA LEU A 9 25.66 0.13 -41.35
C LEU A 9 24.61 0.15 -42.47
N VAL A 10 23.32 0.26 -42.13
CA VAL A 10 22.25 0.33 -43.14
C VAL A 10 22.19 1.74 -43.72
N VAL A 11 22.37 2.79 -42.89
CA VAL A 11 22.40 4.20 -43.35
C VAL A 11 23.58 4.46 -44.29
N CYS A 12 24.72 3.82 -44.03
CA CYS A 12 25.91 3.97 -44.87
C CYS A 12 25.77 3.26 -46.23
N ARG A 13 24.90 2.24 -46.34
CA ARG A 13 24.66 1.49 -47.58
C ARG A 13 23.69 2.16 -48.53
N SER A 14 22.82 3.04 -48.03
CA SER A 14 21.83 3.74 -48.87
C SER A 14 22.34 5.05 -49.46
N HIS A 15 23.56 5.50 -49.12
CA HIS A 15 24.22 6.69 -49.68
C HIS A 15 25.70 6.40 -49.99
N GLU A 16 26.05 6.23 -51.27
CA GLU A 16 27.41 5.88 -51.75
C GLU A 16 28.53 6.80 -51.21
N GLN A 17 28.21 8.08 -50.92
CA GLN A 17 29.18 9.04 -50.37
C GLN A 17 29.54 8.77 -48.90
N ILE A 18 28.66 8.11 -48.14
CA ILE A 18 28.88 7.74 -46.73
C ILE A 18 29.58 6.37 -46.64
N GLU A 19 29.36 5.49 -47.60
CA GLU A 19 30.06 4.19 -47.71
C GLU A 19 31.59 4.33 -47.80
N ALA A 20 32.07 5.45 -48.38
CA ALA A 20 33.50 5.79 -48.44
C ALA A 20 34.13 6.15 -47.07
N LEU A 21 33.33 6.33 -46.02
CA LEU A 21 33.74 6.74 -44.67
C LEU A 21 33.51 5.63 -43.63
N ASP A 22 33.97 4.41 -43.90
CA ASP A 22 33.82 3.22 -43.03
C ASP A 22 34.23 3.46 -41.55
N HIS A 23 35.16 4.37 -41.29
CA HIS A 23 35.56 4.75 -39.93
C HIS A 23 34.45 5.47 -39.15
N VAL A 24 33.61 6.28 -39.80
CA VAL A 24 32.46 6.97 -39.19
C VAL A 24 31.36 5.97 -38.86
N ALA A 25 31.12 5.02 -39.76
CA ALA A 25 30.17 3.93 -39.56
C ALA A 25 30.56 3.04 -38.36
N ARG A 26 31.85 2.71 -38.24
CA ARG A 26 32.42 1.98 -37.09
C ARG A 26 32.38 2.79 -35.80
N LEU A 27 32.68 4.08 -35.82
CA LEU A 27 32.61 4.97 -34.66
C LEU A 27 31.19 5.07 -34.11
N LEU A 28 30.20 5.36 -34.96
CA LEU A 28 28.81 5.45 -34.52
C LEU A 28 28.25 4.09 -34.07
N SER A 29 28.63 3.00 -34.73
CA SER A 29 28.26 1.64 -34.29
C SER A 29 28.88 1.28 -32.94
N ALA A 30 30.06 1.81 -32.60
CA ALA A 30 30.68 1.64 -31.29
C ALA A 30 29.97 2.42 -30.17
N TYR A 31 29.17 3.44 -30.50
CA TYR A 31 28.29 4.16 -29.55
C TYR A 31 26.89 3.54 -29.43
N ILE A 32 26.53 2.56 -30.26
CA ILE A 32 25.27 1.83 -30.12
C ILE A 32 25.40 0.87 -28.94
N ASP A 33 24.68 1.12 -27.86
CA ASP A 33 24.62 0.21 -26.72
C ASP A 33 23.94 -1.11 -27.14
N THR A 34 24.73 -2.15 -27.41
CA THR A 34 24.25 -3.51 -27.69
C THR A 34 24.14 -4.36 -26.43
N SER A 35 24.25 -3.77 -25.23
CA SER A 35 24.17 -4.54 -24.00
C SER A 35 22.77 -5.11 -23.81
N ALA A 36 22.71 -6.35 -23.32
CA ALA A 36 21.47 -6.99 -22.89
C ALA A 36 20.84 -6.34 -21.64
N ARG A 37 21.34 -5.18 -21.20
CA ARG A 37 20.85 -4.45 -20.02
C ARG A 37 19.55 -3.70 -20.28
N TRP A 38 19.27 -3.37 -21.53
CA TRP A 38 18.07 -2.64 -21.91
C TRP A 38 16.89 -3.57 -22.15
N THR A 39 15.84 -3.39 -21.37
CA THR A 39 14.53 -4.01 -21.63
C THR A 39 13.63 -3.07 -22.44
N VAL A 40 12.63 -3.62 -23.12
CA VAL A 40 11.60 -2.83 -23.83
C VAL A 40 10.97 -1.83 -22.87
N LEU A 41 10.61 -2.28 -21.67
CA LEU A 41 10.01 -1.44 -20.62
C LEU A 41 10.89 -0.23 -20.27
N GLN A 42 12.17 -0.44 -19.99
CA GLN A 42 13.11 0.63 -19.64
C GLN A 42 13.32 1.66 -20.76
N ALA A 43 13.20 1.22 -22.02
CA ALA A 43 13.29 2.11 -23.17
C ALA A 43 12.01 2.94 -23.33
N VAL A 44 10.84 2.37 -23.04
CA VAL A 44 9.54 3.06 -23.03
C VAL A 44 9.44 4.06 -21.87
N GLU A 45 9.87 3.69 -20.66
CA GLU A 45 9.96 4.60 -19.50
C GLU A 45 10.73 5.88 -19.82
N ARG A 46 11.74 5.79 -20.71
CA ARG A 46 12.55 6.93 -21.15
C ARG A 46 12.09 7.57 -22.47
N GLY A 47 11.03 7.05 -23.09
CA GLY A 47 10.53 7.57 -24.37
C GLY A 47 11.46 7.35 -25.57
N PHE A 48 12.38 6.38 -25.50
CA PHE A 48 13.38 6.14 -26.54
C PHE A 48 12.82 5.31 -27.71
N LEU A 49 12.03 5.97 -28.58
CA LEU A 49 11.34 5.34 -29.73
C LEU A 49 12.21 4.38 -30.55
N HIS A 50 13.40 4.83 -30.99
CA HIS A 50 14.28 4.02 -31.83
C HIS A 50 14.88 2.82 -31.08
N LEU A 51 15.15 2.97 -29.77
CA LEU A 51 15.63 1.88 -28.95
C LEU A 51 14.53 0.82 -28.78
N VAL A 52 13.28 1.23 -28.54
CA VAL A 52 12.12 0.33 -28.48
C VAL A 52 11.98 -0.43 -29.80
N GLN A 53 12.02 0.26 -30.95
CA GLN A 53 11.94 -0.38 -32.27
C GLN A 53 13.01 -1.47 -32.47
N ARG A 54 14.25 -1.17 -32.06
CA ARG A 54 15.36 -2.12 -32.16
C ARG A 54 15.16 -3.32 -31.23
N LEU A 55 14.74 -3.10 -29.99
CA LEU A 55 14.49 -4.16 -29.02
C LEU A 55 13.32 -5.06 -29.44
N LEU A 56 12.27 -4.51 -30.07
CA LEU A 56 11.16 -5.30 -30.63
C LEU A 56 11.58 -6.17 -31.82
N ARG A 57 12.64 -5.81 -32.55
CA ARG A 57 13.20 -6.62 -33.64
C ARG A 57 14.20 -7.68 -33.17
N ALA A 58 14.79 -7.49 -32.00
CA ALA A 58 15.69 -8.49 -31.43
C ALA A 58 14.90 -9.74 -31.04
N ASP A 59 15.30 -10.91 -31.54
CA ASP A 59 14.74 -12.20 -31.13
C ASP A 59 15.26 -12.52 -29.74
N THR A 60 14.40 -12.35 -28.74
CA THR A 60 14.76 -12.53 -27.33
C THR A 60 13.62 -13.25 -26.60
N GLY A 61 13.70 -14.59 -26.59
CA GLY A 61 13.03 -15.43 -25.59
C GLY A 61 11.60 -15.88 -25.88
N HIS A 62 10.99 -16.49 -24.86
CA HIS A 62 9.65 -17.07 -24.89
C HIS A 62 8.56 -16.02 -25.20
N TYR A 63 7.70 -16.31 -26.19
CA TYR A 63 6.63 -15.41 -26.66
C TYR A 63 5.75 -14.85 -25.53
N LEU A 64 5.33 -15.70 -24.59
CA LEU A 64 4.45 -15.30 -23.47
C LEU A 64 5.13 -14.32 -22.50
N ALA A 65 6.40 -14.57 -22.15
CA ALA A 65 7.15 -13.64 -21.30
C ALA A 65 7.35 -12.29 -21.99
N ARG A 66 7.57 -12.31 -23.31
CA ARG A 66 7.67 -11.10 -24.12
C ARG A 66 6.36 -10.32 -24.19
N LEU A 67 5.22 -11.01 -24.34
CA LEU A 67 3.91 -10.37 -24.30
C LEU A 67 3.64 -9.68 -22.96
N ALA A 68 3.92 -10.34 -21.83
CA ALA A 68 3.76 -9.74 -20.51
C ALA A 68 4.59 -8.45 -20.35
N ALA A 69 5.83 -8.46 -20.83
CA ALA A 69 6.69 -7.28 -20.83
C ALA A 69 6.13 -6.16 -21.72
N ILE A 70 5.53 -6.50 -22.85
CA ILE A 70 4.96 -5.52 -23.79
C ILE A 70 3.67 -4.93 -23.28
N ARG A 71 2.77 -5.71 -22.68
CA ARG A 71 1.58 -5.17 -22.00
C ARG A 71 1.94 -4.18 -20.90
N ARG A 72 2.94 -4.52 -20.08
CA ARG A 72 3.48 -3.58 -19.08
C ARG A 72 4.06 -2.31 -19.72
N SER A 73 4.72 -2.45 -20.87
CA SER A 73 5.25 -1.31 -21.62
C SER A 73 4.13 -0.45 -22.23
N VAL A 74 3.04 -1.05 -22.71
CA VAL A 74 1.85 -0.35 -23.20
C VAL A 74 1.22 0.50 -22.11
N ARG A 75 1.11 -0.02 -20.88
CA ARG A 75 0.64 0.75 -19.71
C ARG A 75 1.50 2.00 -19.46
N VAL A 76 2.82 1.84 -19.41
CA VAL A 76 3.75 2.97 -19.23
C VAL A 76 3.68 3.97 -20.39
N ALA A 77 3.57 3.49 -21.63
CA ALA A 77 3.41 4.35 -22.79
C ALA A 77 2.08 5.14 -22.73
N ALA A 78 1.00 4.51 -22.29
CA ALA A 78 -0.32 5.15 -22.12
C ALA A 78 -0.31 6.19 -21.00
N ASP A 79 0.35 5.88 -19.87
CA ASP A 79 0.56 6.82 -18.76
C ASP A 79 1.28 8.10 -19.23
N GLY A 80 2.36 7.95 -19.99
CA GLY A 80 3.13 9.06 -20.53
C GLY A 80 2.59 9.70 -21.82
N GLY A 81 1.44 9.28 -22.35
CA GLY A 81 0.88 9.83 -23.59
C GLY A 81 1.73 9.56 -24.85
N GLN A 82 2.56 8.51 -24.83
CA GLN A 82 3.57 8.25 -25.85
C GLN A 82 2.98 7.56 -27.10
N MET A 83 2.12 8.28 -27.85
CA MET A 83 1.37 7.74 -29.00
C MET A 83 2.22 6.93 -29.98
N LYS A 84 3.37 7.46 -30.43
CA LYS A 84 4.22 6.77 -31.42
C LYS A 84 4.77 5.44 -30.91
N ILE A 85 5.13 5.38 -29.63
CA ILE A 85 5.63 4.16 -28.99
C ILE A 85 4.48 3.17 -28.82
N LEU A 86 3.30 3.65 -28.40
CA LEU A 86 2.11 2.82 -28.27
C LEU A 86 1.73 2.16 -29.60
N CYS A 87 1.58 2.94 -30.68
CA CYS A 87 1.28 2.41 -32.01
C CYS A 87 2.28 1.33 -32.43
N MET A 88 3.57 1.58 -32.20
CA MET A 88 4.61 0.61 -32.55
C MET A 88 4.54 -0.66 -31.70
N LEU A 89 4.24 -0.58 -30.40
CA LEU A 89 4.06 -1.76 -29.56
C LEU A 89 2.86 -2.59 -30.03
N THR A 90 1.77 -1.93 -30.41
CA THR A 90 0.55 -2.60 -30.89
C THR A 90 0.64 -3.07 -32.34
N ASP A 91 1.48 -2.49 -33.19
CA ASP A 91 1.71 -3.01 -34.54
C ASP A 91 2.32 -4.43 -34.48
N TRP A 92 3.18 -4.66 -33.48
CA TRP A 92 3.81 -5.96 -33.24
C TRP A 92 2.93 -6.88 -32.38
N TYR A 93 2.14 -6.30 -31.48
CA TYR A 93 1.26 -7.02 -30.56
C TYR A 93 -0.13 -6.36 -30.53
N PRO A 94 -0.95 -6.52 -31.59
CA PRO A 94 -2.25 -5.84 -31.72
C PRO A 94 -3.16 -6.05 -30.54
N GLN A 95 -3.05 -7.22 -29.91
CA GLN A 95 -3.82 -7.61 -28.76
C GLN A 95 -3.55 -6.80 -27.48
N ALA A 96 -2.37 -6.19 -27.35
CA ALA A 96 -2.00 -5.42 -26.16
C ALA A 96 -2.80 -4.11 -26.04
N VAL A 97 -3.59 -3.77 -27.06
CA VAL A 97 -4.48 -2.60 -27.07
C VAL A 97 -5.65 -2.72 -26.09
N LEU A 98 -6.07 -3.94 -25.75
CA LEU A 98 -7.06 -4.21 -24.71
C LEU A 98 -6.36 -4.23 -23.35
N ASP A 99 -6.28 -3.10 -22.66
CA ASP A 99 -5.74 -3.08 -21.30
C ASP A 99 -6.44 -2.03 -20.45
N GLU A 100 -7.23 -2.47 -19.46
CA GLU A 100 -8.01 -1.56 -18.63
C GLU A 100 -7.14 -0.61 -17.80
N ILE A 101 -5.92 -1.02 -17.46
CA ILE A 101 -4.99 -0.19 -16.69
C ILE A 101 -4.44 0.92 -17.58
N ALA A 102 -4.05 0.58 -18.81
CA ALA A 102 -3.60 1.58 -19.79
C ALA A 102 -4.68 2.63 -20.09
N VAL A 103 -5.95 2.20 -20.24
CA VAL A 103 -7.09 3.11 -20.42
C VAL A 103 -7.28 4.01 -19.20
N LYS A 104 -7.21 3.46 -17.97
CA LYS A 104 -7.30 4.25 -16.73
C LYS A 104 -6.18 5.31 -16.64
N GLN A 105 -4.95 4.93 -16.92
CA GLN A 105 -3.80 5.84 -16.89
C GLN A 105 -3.92 6.96 -17.94
N ALA A 106 -4.26 6.60 -19.18
CA ALA A 106 -4.49 7.58 -20.23
C ALA A 106 -5.63 8.54 -19.88
N ALA A 107 -6.69 8.03 -19.25
CA ALA A 107 -7.83 8.84 -18.83
C ALA A 107 -7.49 9.81 -17.68
N MET A 108 -6.76 9.35 -16.66
CA MET A 108 -6.29 10.19 -15.54
C MET A 108 -5.37 11.32 -16.02
N ASN A 109 -4.48 11.02 -16.98
CA ASN A 109 -3.47 11.97 -17.45
C ASN A 109 -3.94 12.83 -18.64
N GLY A 110 -5.21 12.73 -19.05
CA GLY A 110 -5.78 13.62 -20.07
C GLY A 110 -5.45 13.28 -21.52
N HIS A 111 -4.98 12.07 -21.81
CA HIS A 111 -4.51 11.68 -23.16
C HIS A 111 -5.68 11.27 -24.08
N LEU A 112 -6.55 12.21 -24.45
CA LEU A 112 -7.75 11.96 -25.26
C LEU A 112 -7.43 11.34 -26.62
N ASP A 113 -6.48 11.90 -27.37
CA ASP A 113 -6.09 11.39 -28.70
C ASP A 113 -5.69 9.91 -28.64
N LEU A 114 -5.00 9.53 -27.55
CA LEU A 114 -4.56 8.16 -27.28
C LEU A 114 -5.75 7.24 -27.01
N LEU A 115 -6.71 7.70 -26.21
CA LEU A 115 -7.95 6.95 -25.94
C LEU A 115 -8.80 6.74 -27.20
N GLU A 116 -8.93 7.76 -28.04
CA GLU A 116 -9.63 7.67 -29.33
C GLU A 116 -8.96 6.67 -30.27
N TRP A 117 -7.62 6.75 -30.36
CA TRP A 117 -6.84 5.81 -31.15
C TRP A 117 -6.97 4.38 -30.63
N MET A 118 -6.89 4.16 -29.31
CA MET A 118 -7.11 2.85 -28.69
C MET A 118 -8.51 2.33 -29.02
N HIS A 119 -9.55 3.18 -28.89
CA HIS A 119 -10.93 2.80 -29.18
C HIS A 119 -11.14 2.33 -30.61
N ASN A 120 -10.58 3.06 -31.57
CA ASN A 120 -10.66 2.69 -32.99
C ASN A 120 -9.89 1.41 -33.28
N SER A 121 -8.69 1.25 -32.68
CA SER A 121 -7.88 0.04 -32.83
C SER A 121 -8.57 -1.18 -32.25
N MET A 122 -9.23 -1.06 -31.09
CA MET A 122 -10.02 -2.14 -30.47
C MET A 122 -11.18 -2.61 -31.35
N LYS A 123 -11.90 -1.66 -31.99
CA LYS A 123 -12.98 -1.99 -32.95
C LYS A 123 -12.51 -2.82 -34.14
N MET A 124 -11.25 -2.64 -34.56
CA MET A 124 -10.67 -3.40 -35.67
C MET A 124 -10.25 -4.81 -35.25
N VAL A 125 -9.84 -4.99 -34.00
CA VAL A 125 -9.28 -6.27 -33.50
C VAL A 125 -10.36 -7.21 -32.97
N CYS A 126 -11.45 -6.70 -32.40
CA CYS A 126 -12.47 -7.52 -31.74
C CYS A 126 -13.82 -7.48 -32.46
N ASN A 127 -14.45 -8.66 -32.61
CA ASN A 127 -15.83 -8.77 -33.10
C ASN A 127 -16.82 -8.64 -31.93
N GLY A 128 -17.79 -7.71 -32.01
CA GLY A 128 -18.85 -7.56 -31.00
C GLY A 128 -18.46 -6.78 -29.73
N VAL A 129 -17.83 -5.61 -29.90
CA VAL A 129 -17.13 -4.83 -28.85
C VAL A 129 -18.04 -4.07 -27.88
N GLU A 130 -19.34 -3.93 -28.17
CA GLU A 130 -20.24 -3.02 -27.43
C GLU A 130 -20.27 -3.30 -25.91
N ASP A 131 -20.32 -4.58 -25.52
CA ASP A 131 -20.32 -4.97 -24.11
C ASP A 131 -18.94 -4.82 -23.44
N LEU A 132 -17.85 -5.02 -24.20
CA LEU A 132 -16.47 -4.81 -23.70
C LEU A 132 -16.17 -3.33 -23.46
N CYS A 133 -16.66 -2.43 -24.32
CA CYS A 133 -16.51 -0.98 -24.15
C CYS A 133 -17.10 -0.49 -22.82
N LYS A 134 -18.28 -0.99 -22.42
CA LYS A 134 -18.92 -0.62 -21.14
C LYS A 134 -18.10 -1.05 -19.93
N LEU A 135 -17.43 -2.20 -20.03
CA LEU A 135 -16.55 -2.70 -18.97
C LEU A 135 -15.23 -1.92 -18.95
N LEU A 136 -14.67 -1.60 -20.12
CA LEU A 136 -13.39 -0.90 -20.25
C LEU A 136 -13.49 0.56 -19.79
N TYR A 137 -14.55 1.25 -20.21
CA TYR A 137 -14.88 2.61 -19.78
C TYR A 137 -15.72 2.57 -18.51
N SER A 138 -15.19 1.87 -17.50
CA SER A 138 -15.84 1.63 -16.22
C SER A 138 -16.23 2.94 -15.50
N SER A 139 -17.20 2.86 -14.57
CA SER A 139 -17.62 4.02 -13.80
C SER A 139 -16.46 4.60 -13.00
N ASP A 140 -15.57 3.72 -12.53
CA ASP A 140 -14.36 4.07 -11.81
C ASP A 140 -13.36 4.78 -12.73
N THR A 141 -13.21 4.34 -13.98
CA THR A 141 -12.33 5.02 -14.97
C THR A 141 -12.79 6.46 -15.20
N ILE A 142 -14.09 6.66 -15.38
CA ILE A 142 -14.68 7.99 -15.55
C ILE A 142 -14.51 8.81 -14.27
N ALA A 143 -14.67 8.20 -13.10
CA ALA A 143 -14.51 8.88 -11.82
C ALA A 143 -13.07 9.33 -11.55
N LEU A 144 -12.08 8.51 -11.91
CA LEU A 144 -10.67 8.89 -11.81
C LEU A 144 -10.35 10.08 -12.72
N ALA A 145 -10.72 10.03 -14.00
CA ALA A 145 -10.55 11.15 -14.92
C ALA A 145 -11.27 12.42 -14.44
N ALA A 146 -12.48 12.25 -13.88
CA ALA A 146 -13.26 13.35 -13.33
C ALA A 146 -12.61 13.98 -12.09
N GLY A 147 -11.96 13.19 -11.23
CA GLY A 147 -11.21 13.68 -10.08
C GLY A 147 -9.95 14.46 -10.45
N GLU A 148 -9.31 14.10 -11.56
CA GLU A 148 -8.14 14.81 -12.10
C GLU A 148 -8.52 16.04 -12.95
N GLY A 149 -9.82 16.32 -13.14
CA GLY A 149 -10.28 17.50 -13.88
C GLY A 149 -10.24 17.37 -15.41
N GLN A 150 -10.12 16.14 -15.94
CA GLN A 150 -9.95 15.90 -17.38
C GLN A 150 -11.28 15.98 -18.14
N LEU A 151 -11.82 17.19 -18.30
CA LEU A 151 -13.17 17.42 -18.84
C LEU A 151 -13.41 16.77 -20.22
N GLU A 152 -12.49 16.96 -21.16
CA GLU A 152 -12.66 16.42 -22.53
C GLU A 152 -12.59 14.88 -22.56
N VAL A 153 -11.75 14.29 -21.71
CA VAL A 153 -11.71 12.84 -21.53
C VAL A 153 -13.01 12.33 -20.91
N VAL A 154 -13.53 13.00 -19.88
CA VAL A 154 -14.80 12.63 -19.25
C VAL A 154 -15.94 12.68 -20.27
N LYS A 155 -16.06 13.78 -21.02
CA LYS A 155 -17.05 13.93 -22.11
C LYS A 155 -17.03 12.74 -23.06
N TRP A 156 -15.83 12.41 -23.54
CA TRP A 156 -15.61 11.34 -24.48
C TRP A 156 -15.95 9.97 -23.88
N LEU A 157 -15.47 9.65 -22.67
CA LEU A 157 -15.73 8.37 -22.01
C LEU A 157 -17.22 8.14 -21.75
N VAL A 158 -17.94 9.17 -21.30
CA VAL A 158 -19.40 9.10 -21.10
C VAL A 158 -20.10 8.79 -22.41
N HIS A 159 -19.73 9.49 -23.50
CA HIS A 159 -20.32 9.24 -24.81
C HIS A 159 -19.99 7.83 -25.33
N ALA A 160 -18.73 7.41 -25.25
CA ALA A 160 -18.26 6.11 -25.68
C ALA A 160 -18.89 4.94 -24.91
N ARG A 161 -19.35 5.18 -23.67
CA ARG A 161 -20.07 4.20 -22.84
C ARG A 161 -21.57 4.10 -23.17
N GLY A 162 -22.15 5.08 -23.88
CA GLY A 162 -23.58 5.14 -24.18
C GLY A 162 -24.36 6.22 -23.40
N GLY A 163 -23.67 7.21 -22.82
CA GLY A 163 -24.25 8.45 -22.30
C GLY A 163 -24.66 8.43 -20.82
N GLU A 164 -24.81 7.27 -20.20
CA GLU A 164 -25.22 7.17 -18.78
C GLU A 164 -24.02 6.98 -17.85
N CYS A 165 -24.02 7.71 -16.75
CA CYS A 165 -23.03 7.57 -15.67
C CYS A 165 -23.69 7.37 -14.30
N SER A 166 -23.00 6.64 -13.43
CA SER A 166 -23.40 6.52 -12.02
C SER A 166 -23.04 7.80 -11.26
N ALA A 167 -23.43 7.93 -9.99
CA ALA A 167 -23.07 9.09 -9.17
C ALA A 167 -21.55 9.21 -8.89
N ALA A 168 -20.76 8.14 -9.08
CA ALA A 168 -19.36 8.09 -8.65
C ALA A 168 -18.46 9.17 -9.28
N PRO A 169 -18.52 9.45 -10.61
CA PRO A 169 -17.69 10.49 -11.20
C PRO A 169 -18.02 11.90 -10.70
N LEU A 170 -19.30 12.20 -10.48
CA LEU A 170 -19.71 13.50 -9.94
C LEU A 170 -19.23 13.67 -8.50
N HIS A 171 -19.28 12.61 -7.68
CA HIS A 171 -18.71 12.64 -6.32
C HIS A 171 -17.21 12.88 -6.33
N GLN A 172 -16.46 12.14 -7.15
CA GLN A 172 -15.01 12.26 -7.18
C GLN A 172 -14.56 13.62 -7.72
N ALA A 173 -15.25 14.17 -8.71
CA ALA A 173 -15.04 15.54 -9.18
C ALA A 173 -15.34 16.57 -8.08
N ALA A 174 -16.46 16.41 -7.36
CA ALA A 174 -16.83 17.32 -6.28
C ALA A 174 -15.85 17.29 -5.10
N ARG A 175 -15.40 16.09 -4.72
CA ARG A 175 -14.39 15.86 -3.67
C ARG A 175 -13.04 16.49 -4.00
N ASN A 176 -12.71 16.65 -5.28
CA ASN A 176 -11.43 17.21 -5.74
C ASN A 176 -11.57 18.65 -6.27
N GLY A 177 -12.74 19.28 -6.14
CA GLY A 177 -12.94 20.69 -6.53
C GLY A 177 -13.02 20.94 -8.03
N GLN A 178 -13.31 19.91 -8.83
CA GLN A 178 -13.29 20.01 -10.30
C GLN A 178 -14.62 20.58 -10.81
N LEU A 179 -14.85 21.89 -10.59
CA LEU A 179 -16.12 22.55 -10.88
C LEU A 179 -16.58 22.31 -12.32
N GLU A 180 -15.75 22.58 -13.33
CA GLU A 180 -16.14 22.42 -14.75
C GLU A 180 -16.62 21.00 -15.09
N VAL A 181 -15.99 19.98 -14.48
CA VAL A 181 -16.40 18.58 -14.64
C VAL A 181 -17.71 18.31 -13.92
N VAL A 182 -17.89 18.82 -12.71
CA VAL A 182 -19.15 18.73 -11.96
C VAL A 182 -20.29 19.36 -12.76
N GLU A 183 -20.09 20.55 -13.33
CA GLU A 183 -21.09 21.24 -14.14
C GLU A 183 -21.50 20.40 -15.34
N TRP A 184 -20.52 19.90 -16.09
CA TRP A 184 -20.79 19.11 -17.28
C TRP A 184 -21.50 17.79 -16.96
N LEU A 185 -21.01 17.06 -15.95
CA LEU A 185 -21.64 15.81 -15.51
C LEU A 185 -23.07 16.05 -15.03
N TYR A 186 -23.31 17.13 -14.30
CA TYR A 186 -24.64 17.50 -13.82
C TYR A 186 -25.64 17.69 -14.99
N ASP A 187 -25.23 18.47 -15.99
CA ASP A 187 -26.09 18.86 -17.10
C ASP A 187 -26.29 17.74 -18.15
N HIS A 188 -25.29 16.89 -18.39
CA HIS A 188 -25.27 16.02 -19.59
C HIS A 188 -25.25 14.52 -19.35
N SER A 189 -24.89 14.03 -18.15
CA SER A 189 -24.56 12.60 -17.96
C SER A 189 -25.68 11.75 -17.35
N GLY A 190 -26.85 12.34 -17.08
CA GLY A 190 -27.95 11.62 -16.42
C GLY A 190 -27.72 11.29 -14.93
N CYS A 191 -26.53 11.57 -14.38
CA CYS A 191 -26.11 11.20 -13.03
C CYS A 191 -27.10 11.61 -11.94
N ILE A 192 -27.32 10.71 -10.98
CA ILE A 192 -28.02 11.02 -9.74
C ILE A 192 -27.07 11.83 -8.85
N VAL A 193 -27.50 13.02 -8.44
CA VAL A 193 -26.77 13.82 -7.46
C VAL A 193 -27.18 13.40 -6.07
N LEU A 194 -26.29 12.68 -5.39
CA LEU A 194 -26.50 12.26 -4.00
C LEU A 194 -25.99 13.34 -3.04
N PRO A 195 -26.52 13.42 -1.80
CA PRO A 195 -26.06 14.38 -0.79
C PRO A 195 -24.55 14.37 -0.54
N ARG A 196 -23.95 13.18 -0.71
CA ARG A 196 -22.51 12.94 -0.59
C ARG A 196 -21.66 13.88 -1.46
N ALA A 197 -22.14 14.29 -2.64
CA ALA A 197 -21.42 15.22 -3.50
C ALA A 197 -21.12 16.55 -2.80
N MET A 198 -22.15 17.16 -2.18
CA MET A 198 -22.01 18.42 -1.46
C MET A 198 -21.29 18.22 -0.12
N ASP A 199 -21.55 17.11 0.57
CA ASP A 199 -20.88 16.78 1.82
C ASP A 199 -19.35 16.66 1.65
N GLU A 200 -18.89 15.95 0.61
CA GLU A 200 -17.45 15.79 0.31
C GLU A 200 -16.82 17.09 -0.21
N ALA A 201 -17.50 17.84 -1.10
CA ALA A 201 -17.01 19.14 -1.54
C ALA A 201 -16.83 20.12 -0.38
N ALA A 202 -17.79 20.15 0.55
CA ALA A 202 -17.70 20.97 1.76
C ALA A 202 -16.57 20.51 2.69
N ALA A 203 -16.46 19.20 2.92
CA ALA A 203 -15.39 18.63 3.74
C ALA A 203 -13.99 18.86 3.14
N CYS A 204 -13.88 19.10 1.84
CA CYS A 204 -12.61 19.41 1.17
C CYS A 204 -12.40 20.91 0.87
N GLY A 205 -13.33 21.80 1.29
CA GLY A 205 -13.13 23.24 1.21
C GLY A 205 -13.54 23.89 -0.13
N TYR A 206 -14.21 23.17 -1.01
CA TYR A 206 -14.57 23.66 -2.35
C TYR A 206 -15.92 24.39 -2.35
N VAL A 207 -15.91 25.63 -1.84
CA VAL A 207 -17.12 26.47 -1.70
C VAL A 207 -17.82 26.75 -3.04
N ASP A 208 -17.07 26.83 -4.13
CA ASP A 208 -17.57 27.02 -5.50
C ASP A 208 -18.40 25.83 -5.98
N VAL A 209 -17.92 24.60 -5.76
CA VAL A 209 -18.67 23.36 -6.02
C VAL A 209 -19.89 23.27 -5.11
N VAL A 210 -19.75 23.60 -3.82
CA VAL A 210 -20.88 23.62 -2.87
C VAL A 210 -21.97 24.59 -3.33
N ARG A 211 -21.58 25.80 -3.76
CA ARG A 211 -22.49 26.83 -4.30
C ARG A 211 -23.17 26.34 -5.56
N PHE A 212 -22.42 25.79 -6.51
CA PHE A 212 -22.98 25.26 -7.75
C PHE A 212 -24.03 24.17 -7.47
N LEU A 213 -23.69 23.18 -6.63
CA LEU A 213 -24.60 22.11 -6.27
C LEU A 213 -25.83 22.63 -5.50
N HIS A 214 -25.70 23.69 -4.71
CA HIS A 214 -26.84 24.31 -4.03
C HIS A 214 -27.78 25.03 -4.99
N GLU A 215 -27.22 25.88 -5.85
CA GLU A 215 -27.97 26.73 -6.77
C GLU A 215 -28.70 25.90 -7.83
N ARG A 216 -28.07 24.81 -8.31
CA ARG A 216 -28.62 23.98 -9.40
C ARG A 216 -29.25 22.66 -8.98
N GLY A 217 -28.91 22.11 -7.82
CA GLY A 217 -28.94 20.66 -7.61
C GLY A 217 -30.29 20.00 -7.27
N GLY A 218 -31.41 20.51 -7.76
CA GLY A 218 -32.64 19.73 -7.88
C GLY A 218 -33.21 19.80 -9.28
N ARG A 219 -33.13 18.69 -10.02
CA ARG A 219 -34.01 18.47 -11.18
C ARG A 219 -35.46 18.69 -10.72
N ASN A 220 -36.17 19.60 -11.38
CA ASN A 220 -37.54 20.07 -11.05
C ASN A 220 -37.65 21.15 -9.95
N GLY A 221 -36.61 21.96 -9.73
CA GLY A 221 -36.71 23.18 -8.90
C GLY A 221 -36.56 22.96 -7.38
N GLY A 222 -36.02 21.80 -6.97
CA GLY A 222 -35.56 21.58 -5.60
C GLY A 222 -34.12 22.08 -5.40
N LYS A 223 -33.69 22.33 -4.16
CA LYS A 223 -32.26 22.51 -3.82
C LYS A 223 -31.60 21.13 -3.67
N SER A 224 -30.32 20.98 -4.03
CA SER A 224 -29.60 19.73 -3.70
C SER A 224 -29.61 19.52 -2.20
N LYS A 225 -29.96 18.31 -1.76
CA LYS A 225 -29.86 17.93 -0.35
C LYS A 225 -28.38 17.74 -0.01
N CYS A 226 -27.99 18.14 1.19
CA CYS A 226 -26.76 17.69 1.85
C CYS A 226 -27.16 17.07 3.19
N THR A 227 -26.20 16.55 3.94
CA THR A 227 -26.45 16.10 5.33
C THR A 227 -25.77 17.03 6.31
N THR A 228 -25.87 16.73 7.61
CA THR A 228 -25.07 17.40 8.65
C THR A 228 -23.56 17.22 8.44
N MET A 229 -23.14 16.27 7.60
CA MET A 229 -21.73 16.02 7.28
C MET A 229 -21.09 17.13 6.46
N ALA A 230 -21.85 17.90 5.68
CA ALA A 230 -21.28 19.04 4.95
C ALA A 230 -20.63 20.06 5.91
N MET A 231 -21.40 20.54 6.90
CA MET A 231 -20.88 21.52 7.87
C MET A 231 -19.91 20.87 8.85
N THR A 232 -20.18 19.64 9.28
CA THR A 232 -19.30 18.90 10.19
C THR A 232 -17.94 18.65 9.56
N GLY A 233 -17.88 18.16 8.32
CA GLY A 233 -16.64 17.90 7.60
C GLY A 233 -15.87 19.19 7.31
N ALA A 234 -16.55 20.26 6.89
CA ALA A 234 -15.94 21.57 6.69
C ALA A 234 -15.29 22.10 7.99
N ALA A 235 -16.00 21.96 9.12
CA ALA A 235 -15.50 22.39 10.42
C ALA A 235 -14.30 21.55 10.91
N VAL A 236 -14.39 20.22 10.79
CA VAL A 236 -13.32 19.29 11.18
C VAL A 236 -12.03 19.58 10.41
N ASN A 237 -12.11 20.00 9.16
CA ASN A 237 -10.95 20.29 8.31
C ASN A 237 -10.59 21.79 8.24
N GLY A 238 -11.26 22.66 9.01
CA GLY A 238 -10.86 24.06 9.17
C GLY A 238 -11.35 25.02 8.08
N TYR A 239 -12.31 24.63 7.25
CA TYR A 239 -12.85 25.46 6.17
C TYR A 239 -13.94 26.42 6.67
N LEU A 240 -13.52 27.46 7.39
CA LEU A 240 -14.44 28.43 8.03
C LEU A 240 -15.34 29.17 7.02
N ASP A 241 -14.85 29.46 5.82
CA ASP A 241 -15.61 30.09 4.74
C ASP A 241 -16.77 29.19 4.28
N VAL A 242 -16.52 27.89 4.12
CA VAL A 242 -17.56 26.89 3.81
C VAL A 242 -18.54 26.75 4.97
N VAL A 243 -18.06 26.72 6.22
CA VAL A 243 -18.93 26.65 7.42
C VAL A 243 -19.89 27.84 7.48
N LYS A 244 -19.39 29.07 7.30
CA LYS A 244 -20.19 30.30 7.25
C LYS A 244 -21.21 30.25 6.12
N TRP A 245 -20.75 29.86 4.93
CA TRP A 245 -21.63 29.77 3.77
C TRP A 245 -22.75 28.76 3.98
N LEU A 246 -22.45 27.56 4.50
CA LEU A 246 -23.44 26.54 4.80
C LEU A 246 -24.43 27.01 5.86
N HIS A 247 -23.97 27.75 6.87
CA HIS A 247 -24.86 28.31 7.89
C HIS A 247 -25.86 29.32 7.34
N GLU A 248 -25.42 30.22 6.46
CA GLU A 248 -26.27 31.27 5.89
C GLU A 248 -27.29 30.71 4.88
N ASN A 249 -26.93 29.63 4.17
CA ASN A 249 -27.68 29.15 3.01
C ASN A 249 -28.40 27.80 3.21
N ARG A 250 -28.12 27.08 4.30
CA ARG A 250 -28.62 25.72 4.56
C ARG A 250 -29.21 25.60 5.97
N SER A 251 -30.10 24.62 6.15
CA SER A 251 -30.85 24.42 7.41
C SER A 251 -30.53 23.09 8.09
N GLU A 252 -29.75 22.22 7.45
CA GLU A 252 -29.36 20.91 7.95
C GLU A 252 -28.52 20.99 9.23
N GLY A 253 -27.75 22.06 9.39
CA GLY A 253 -26.91 22.28 10.57
C GLY A 253 -25.73 21.32 10.68
N CYS A 254 -25.26 21.10 11.90
CA CYS A 254 -24.20 20.14 12.20
C CYS A 254 -24.54 19.34 13.46
N THR A 255 -23.62 18.47 13.89
CA THR A 255 -23.68 17.82 15.22
C THR A 255 -22.59 18.41 16.12
N THR A 256 -22.51 17.93 17.37
CA THR A 256 -21.39 18.24 18.28
C THR A 256 -20.02 17.88 17.70
N ASP A 257 -19.99 16.94 16.74
CA ASP A 257 -18.76 16.49 16.07
C ASP A 257 -18.06 17.62 15.31
N ALA A 258 -18.79 18.65 14.89
CA ALA A 258 -18.21 19.80 14.20
C ALA A 258 -17.24 20.57 15.11
N LEU A 259 -17.68 20.92 16.32
CA LEU A 259 -16.85 21.64 17.29
C LEU A 259 -15.82 20.69 17.92
N ASP A 260 -16.20 19.45 18.24
CA ASP A 260 -15.28 18.45 18.78
C ASP A 260 -14.11 18.17 17.81
N GLY A 261 -14.41 18.01 16.52
CA GLY A 261 -13.43 17.78 15.47
C GLY A 261 -12.56 19.00 15.18
N ALA A 262 -13.17 20.19 15.07
CA ALA A 262 -12.44 21.44 14.89
C ALA A 262 -11.46 21.69 16.06
N ALA A 263 -11.89 21.41 17.29
CA ALA A 263 -11.05 21.53 18.49
C ALA A 263 -9.89 20.54 18.48
N ARG A 264 -10.16 19.27 18.13
CA ARG A 264 -9.13 18.22 18.01
C ARG A 264 -8.06 18.52 16.97
N ASN A 265 -8.45 19.17 15.87
CA ASN A 265 -7.55 19.47 14.74
C ASN A 265 -6.95 20.89 14.78
N GLY A 266 -7.26 21.68 15.81
CA GLY A 266 -6.57 22.95 16.05
C GLY A 266 -7.18 24.18 15.36
N HIS A 267 -8.42 24.08 14.88
CA HIS A 267 -9.11 25.17 14.15
C HIS A 267 -9.83 26.12 15.11
N LEU A 268 -9.07 26.96 15.83
CA LEU A 268 -9.60 27.88 16.84
C LEU A 268 -10.64 28.86 16.27
N ASP A 269 -10.43 29.37 15.07
CA ASP A 269 -11.33 30.28 14.37
C ASP A 269 -12.70 29.63 14.07
N VAL A 270 -12.70 28.37 13.64
CA VAL A 270 -13.90 27.57 13.48
C VAL A 270 -14.57 27.30 14.83
N VAL A 271 -13.81 26.95 15.87
CA VAL A 271 -14.35 26.71 17.22
C VAL A 271 -15.03 27.96 17.77
N GLN A 272 -14.39 29.12 17.67
CA GLN A 272 -14.95 30.40 18.10
C GLN A 272 -16.23 30.73 17.33
N TRP A 273 -16.17 30.60 16.00
CA TRP A 273 -17.31 30.92 15.17
C TRP A 273 -18.50 29.99 15.42
N LEU A 274 -18.28 28.67 15.55
CA LEU A 274 -19.32 27.71 15.89
C LEU A 274 -19.91 28.01 17.28
N HIS A 275 -19.08 28.35 18.27
CA HIS A 275 -19.55 28.73 19.59
C HIS A 275 -20.48 29.95 19.57
N GLU A 276 -20.15 30.97 18.78
CA GLU A 276 -20.92 32.22 18.69
C GLU A 276 -22.22 32.09 17.87
N ASN A 277 -22.23 31.22 16.86
CA ASN A 277 -23.30 31.21 15.84
C ASN A 277 -24.15 29.94 15.82
N ARG A 278 -23.77 28.89 16.56
CA ARG A 278 -24.46 27.59 16.60
C ARG A 278 -24.84 27.18 18.02
N SER A 279 -25.91 26.41 18.15
CA SER A 279 -26.47 25.98 19.45
C SER A 279 -26.26 24.50 19.75
N GLU A 280 -25.74 23.73 18.80
CA GLU A 280 -25.43 22.31 18.95
C GLU A 280 -24.36 22.04 20.01
N GLY A 281 -23.45 23.00 20.22
CA GLY A 281 -22.41 22.91 21.22
C GLY A 281 -21.32 21.88 20.92
N CYS A 282 -20.80 21.24 21.96
CA CYS A 282 -19.70 20.28 21.91
C CYS A 282 -19.87 19.23 23.00
N SER A 283 -19.06 18.18 22.98
CA SER A 283 -18.95 17.23 24.08
C SER A 283 -17.64 17.43 24.85
N ALA A 284 -17.40 16.61 25.88
CA ALA A 284 -16.08 16.56 26.53
C ALA A 284 -14.94 16.17 25.56
N GLN A 285 -15.26 15.61 24.39
CA GLN A 285 -14.27 15.27 23.37
C GLN A 285 -13.62 16.51 22.74
N ALA A 286 -14.27 17.68 22.73
CA ALA A 286 -13.63 18.91 22.25
C ALA A 286 -12.36 19.24 23.05
N MET A 287 -12.47 19.28 24.39
CA MET A 287 -11.33 19.61 25.24
C MET A 287 -10.35 18.44 25.33
N ASN A 288 -10.82 17.19 25.40
CA ASN A 288 -9.94 16.02 25.38
C ASN A 288 -9.13 15.95 24.07
N GLY A 289 -9.78 16.17 22.93
CA GLY A 289 -9.16 16.17 21.61
C GLY A 289 -8.19 17.34 21.42
N ALA A 290 -8.57 18.55 21.83
CA ALA A 290 -7.67 19.71 21.80
C ALA A 290 -6.43 19.50 22.68
N ALA A 291 -6.59 18.87 23.84
CA ALA A 291 -5.49 18.53 24.73
C ALA A 291 -4.54 17.49 24.10
N ARG A 292 -5.08 16.48 23.42
CA ARG A 292 -4.29 15.50 22.66
C ARG A 292 -3.55 16.15 21.47
N GLY A 293 -4.19 17.07 20.75
CA GLY A 293 -3.59 17.75 19.60
C GLY A 293 -2.58 18.86 19.95
N GLY A 294 -2.38 19.17 21.24
CA GLY A 294 -1.45 20.21 21.66
C GLY A 294 -2.00 21.64 21.49
N HIS A 295 -3.32 21.79 21.41
CA HIS A 295 -3.97 23.07 21.11
C HIS A 295 -4.35 23.84 22.38
N LEU A 296 -3.35 24.33 23.14
CA LEU A 296 -3.56 25.03 24.40
C LEU A 296 -4.51 26.23 24.29
N SER A 297 -4.47 26.98 23.19
CA SER A 297 -5.37 28.12 22.95
C SER A 297 -6.84 27.70 22.91
N ILE A 298 -7.14 26.55 22.31
CA ILE A 298 -8.48 25.97 22.26
C ILE A 298 -8.87 25.41 23.63
N VAL A 299 -7.96 24.74 24.34
CA VAL A 299 -8.22 24.26 25.71
C VAL A 299 -8.60 25.41 26.63
N LYS A 300 -7.87 26.54 26.58
CA LYS A 300 -8.19 27.76 27.33
C LYS A 300 -9.55 28.33 26.94
N PHE A 301 -9.79 28.49 25.63
CA PHE A 301 -11.06 28.99 25.13
C PHE A 301 -12.25 28.14 25.61
N LEU A 302 -12.17 26.82 25.45
CA LEU A 302 -13.21 25.90 25.90
C LEU A 302 -13.37 25.93 27.43
N HIS A 303 -12.29 26.06 28.20
CA HIS A 303 -12.39 26.20 29.66
C HIS A 303 -13.11 27.48 30.09
N GLU A 304 -12.83 28.61 29.43
CA GLU A 304 -13.41 29.91 29.78
C GLU A 304 -14.86 30.08 29.31
N HIS A 305 -15.24 29.46 28.19
CA HIS A 305 -16.51 29.76 27.50
C HIS A 305 -17.51 28.60 27.47
N ARG A 306 -17.12 27.39 27.93
CA ARG A 306 -17.94 26.18 27.82
C ARG A 306 -18.00 25.43 29.15
N SER A 307 -19.13 24.79 29.43
CA SER A 307 -19.40 24.10 30.71
C SER A 307 -19.37 22.58 30.62
N GLU A 308 -19.23 22.01 29.42
CA GLU A 308 -19.16 20.57 29.18
C GLU A 308 -17.90 19.93 29.77
N GLY A 309 -16.85 20.73 29.96
CA GLY A 309 -15.62 20.32 30.62
C GLY A 309 -14.81 19.29 29.85
N CYS A 310 -14.06 18.46 30.57
CA CYS A 310 -13.27 17.37 30.00
C CYS A 310 -13.40 16.12 30.87
N THR A 311 -12.69 15.05 30.50
CA THR A 311 -12.49 13.90 31.39
C THR A 311 -10.99 13.79 31.75
N TYR A 312 -10.62 12.80 32.57
CA TYR A 312 -9.20 12.49 32.83
C TYR A 312 -8.40 12.20 31.55
N ASN A 313 -9.08 11.86 30.44
CA ASN A 313 -8.45 11.66 29.14
C ASN A 313 -7.75 12.91 28.62
N ALA A 314 -8.20 14.13 28.95
CA ALA A 314 -7.51 15.35 28.51
C ALA A 314 -6.07 15.39 29.02
N MET A 315 -5.87 15.13 30.32
CA MET A 315 -4.54 15.12 30.91
C MET A 315 -3.75 13.86 30.53
N ASP A 316 -4.38 12.69 30.48
CA ASP A 316 -3.74 11.44 30.04
C ASP A 316 -3.23 11.54 28.59
N TRP A 317 -4.03 12.07 27.67
CA TRP A 317 -3.65 12.20 26.26
C TRP A 317 -2.66 13.35 26.02
N ALA A 318 -2.77 14.46 26.75
CA ALA A 318 -1.75 15.51 26.71
C ALA A 318 -0.40 14.99 27.24
N ALA A 319 -0.40 14.14 28.28
CA ALA A 319 0.81 13.49 28.78
C ALA A 319 1.42 12.50 27.78
N LEU A 320 0.58 11.70 27.11
CA LEU A 320 0.97 10.77 26.05
C LEU A 320 1.69 11.49 24.88
N GLU A 321 1.16 12.63 24.44
CA GLU A 321 1.70 13.40 23.29
C GLU A 321 2.71 14.49 23.72
N ASN A 322 3.14 14.47 25.00
CA ASN A 322 4.13 15.37 25.60
C ASN A 322 3.79 16.87 25.63
N HIS A 323 2.51 17.23 25.80
CA HIS A 323 2.04 18.61 25.92
C HIS A 323 2.04 19.07 27.38
N LEU A 324 3.23 19.31 27.94
CA LEU A 324 3.43 19.65 29.36
C LEU A 324 2.71 20.95 29.78
N ASP A 325 2.66 21.93 28.90
CA ASP A 325 1.95 23.20 29.12
C ASP A 325 0.43 23.00 29.29
N ILE A 326 -0.16 22.08 28.52
CA ILE A 326 -1.57 21.68 28.66
C ILE A 326 -1.78 20.90 29.95
N VAL A 327 -0.90 19.95 30.28
CA VAL A 327 -0.98 19.19 31.54
C VAL A 327 -0.92 20.13 32.75
N GLN A 328 -0.02 21.11 32.74
CA GLN A 328 0.08 22.16 33.76
C GLN A 328 -1.19 23.00 33.83
N PHE A 329 -1.69 23.48 32.69
CA PHE A 329 -2.92 24.27 32.65
C PHE A 329 -4.12 23.49 33.21
N LEU A 330 -4.30 22.23 32.79
CA LEU A 330 -5.38 21.37 33.25
C LEU A 330 -5.24 21.08 34.76
N HIS A 331 -4.03 20.92 35.27
CA HIS A 331 -3.78 20.74 36.69
C HIS A 331 -4.16 21.96 37.53
N ASP A 332 -3.78 23.15 37.07
CA ASP A 332 -3.97 24.39 37.82
C ASP A 332 -5.43 24.87 37.79
N ASN A 333 -6.17 24.55 36.71
CA ASN A 333 -7.49 25.14 36.44
C ASN A 333 -8.65 24.13 36.45
N ARG A 334 -8.36 22.83 36.59
CA ARG A 334 -9.40 21.78 36.52
C ARG A 334 -9.25 20.70 37.58
N THR A 335 -10.33 19.98 37.86
CA THR A 335 -10.42 19.02 38.98
C THR A 335 -10.52 17.56 38.53
N GLU A 336 -10.69 17.29 37.24
CA GLU A 336 -10.86 15.92 36.71
C GLU A 336 -9.60 15.06 36.89
N GLY A 337 -8.42 15.68 36.92
CA GLY A 337 -7.15 15.00 37.12
C GLY A 337 -6.70 14.12 35.96
N CYS A 338 -5.88 13.11 36.27
CA CYS A 338 -5.41 12.11 35.32
C CYS A 338 -5.65 10.70 35.85
N SER A 339 -5.40 9.68 35.04
CA SER A 339 -5.28 8.30 35.52
C SER A 339 -3.81 7.89 35.60
N ARG A 340 -3.55 6.63 35.96
CA ARG A 340 -2.19 6.07 35.89
C ARG A 340 -1.65 6.03 34.46
N HIS A 341 -2.50 6.15 33.44
CA HIS A 341 -2.09 6.17 32.04
C HIS A 341 -1.20 7.37 31.73
N ALA A 342 -1.40 8.54 32.36
CA ALA A 342 -0.54 9.70 32.14
C ALA A 342 0.95 9.38 32.36
N ILE A 343 1.32 8.78 33.50
CA ILE A 343 2.72 8.41 33.75
C ILE A 343 3.12 7.18 32.93
N ASN A 344 2.25 6.17 32.81
CA ASN A 344 2.58 4.94 32.09
C ASN A 344 2.93 5.22 30.61
N GLU A 345 2.10 5.99 29.91
CA GLU A 345 2.31 6.30 28.50
C GLU A 345 3.43 7.34 28.32
N ALA A 346 3.51 8.37 29.17
CA ALA A 346 4.64 9.31 29.13
C ALA A 346 5.99 8.58 29.33
N ALA A 347 6.03 7.59 30.23
CA ALA A 347 7.23 6.79 30.46
C ALA A 347 7.56 5.90 29.25
N LYS A 348 6.55 5.23 28.71
CA LYS A 348 6.68 4.38 27.51
C LYS A 348 7.19 5.16 26.30
N HIS A 349 6.80 6.42 26.14
CA HIS A 349 7.26 7.29 25.04
C HIS A 349 8.50 8.14 25.39
N GLY A 350 9.13 7.92 26.54
CA GLY A 350 10.40 8.55 26.89
C GLY A 350 10.30 10.01 27.33
N HIS A 351 9.12 10.47 27.74
CA HIS A 351 8.87 11.86 28.14
C HIS A 351 9.31 12.10 29.58
N LEU A 352 10.63 12.04 29.85
CA LEU A 352 11.18 12.14 31.21
C LEU A 352 10.70 13.38 31.97
N SER A 353 10.72 14.56 31.35
CA SER A 353 10.26 15.81 32.00
C SER A 353 8.77 15.75 32.39
N MET A 354 7.94 15.13 31.54
CA MET A 354 6.53 14.90 31.85
C MET A 354 6.37 13.92 33.02
N VAL A 355 7.10 12.81 33.01
CA VAL A 355 7.11 11.82 34.09
C VAL A 355 7.53 12.44 35.42
N GLN A 356 8.61 13.25 35.42
CA GLN A 356 9.09 13.98 36.60
C GLN A 356 8.05 14.96 37.14
N TRP A 357 7.41 15.70 36.24
CA TRP A 357 6.39 16.68 36.61
C TRP A 357 5.15 15.98 37.19
N LEU A 358 4.62 14.95 36.52
CA LEU A 358 3.48 14.17 36.98
C LEU A 358 3.79 13.50 38.32
N HIS A 359 4.98 12.91 38.47
CA HIS A 359 5.43 12.32 39.73
C HIS A 359 5.41 13.31 40.89
N SER A 360 5.80 14.57 40.65
CA SER A 360 5.95 15.59 41.69
C SER A 360 4.62 16.26 42.05
N ASN A 361 3.67 16.31 41.12
CA ASN A 361 2.44 17.11 41.26
C ASN A 361 1.15 16.27 41.32
N ARG A 362 1.20 14.96 41.01
CA ARG A 362 0.04 14.07 40.97
C ARG A 362 0.20 12.88 41.91
N SER A 363 -0.92 12.40 42.46
CA SER A 363 -0.94 11.30 43.45
C SER A 363 -1.37 9.95 42.87
N GLU A 364 -1.84 9.92 41.63
CA GLU A 364 -2.40 8.73 40.96
C GLU A 364 -1.35 7.64 40.73
N GLY A 365 -0.08 8.04 40.58
CA GLY A 365 1.06 7.16 40.42
C GLY A 365 1.09 6.43 39.07
N CYS A 366 1.86 5.36 39.01
CA CYS A 366 1.97 4.50 37.83
C CYS A 366 1.70 3.03 38.19
N ASN A 367 1.86 2.14 37.22
CA ASN A 367 2.01 0.72 37.49
C ASN A 367 3.25 0.18 36.76
N ARG A 368 3.51 -1.13 36.85
CA ARG A 368 4.69 -1.78 36.26
C ARG A 368 4.85 -1.52 34.75
N MET A 369 3.76 -1.22 34.03
CA MET A 369 3.79 -0.90 32.61
C MET A 369 4.61 0.34 32.29
N ALA A 370 4.76 1.29 33.23
CA ALA A 370 5.60 2.47 33.02
C ALA A 370 7.06 2.09 32.79
N MET A 371 7.63 1.26 33.67
CA MET A 371 9.02 0.82 33.55
C MET A 371 9.18 -0.23 32.45
N ASP A 372 8.22 -1.16 32.30
CA ASP A 372 8.23 -2.17 31.24
C ASP A 372 8.20 -1.52 29.84
N GLY A 373 7.32 -0.53 29.65
CA GLY A 373 7.21 0.22 28.40
C GLY A 373 8.44 1.07 28.12
N ALA A 374 8.95 1.80 29.12
CA ALA A 374 10.17 2.59 29.00
C ALA A 374 11.38 1.74 28.61
N ALA A 375 11.55 0.57 29.23
CA ALA A 375 12.63 -0.36 28.88
C ALA A 375 12.47 -0.93 27.47
N THR A 376 11.25 -1.34 27.11
CA THR A 376 10.95 -1.89 25.78
C THR A 376 11.23 -0.88 24.66
N LEU A 377 10.85 0.39 24.85
CA LEU A 377 11.04 1.46 23.87
C LEU A 377 12.34 2.26 24.09
N SER A 378 13.31 1.69 24.80
CA SER A 378 14.70 2.16 24.85
C SER A 378 14.96 3.47 25.65
N HIS A 379 14.17 3.73 26.69
CA HIS A 379 14.26 4.95 27.51
C HIS A 379 14.92 4.68 28.88
N LEU A 380 16.25 4.50 28.88
CA LEU A 380 17.03 4.19 30.09
C LEU A 380 16.93 5.27 31.18
N ASP A 381 16.88 6.54 30.78
CA ASP A 381 16.74 7.68 31.68
C ASP A 381 15.42 7.61 32.47
N VAL A 382 14.31 7.30 31.80
CA VAL A 382 13.01 7.06 32.44
C VAL A 382 13.04 5.81 33.32
N VAL A 383 13.64 4.71 32.86
CA VAL A 383 13.79 3.48 33.67
C VAL A 383 14.54 3.78 34.97
N SER A 384 15.68 4.48 34.89
CA SER A 384 16.49 4.85 36.04
C SER A 384 15.76 5.79 36.99
N PHE A 385 14.99 6.75 36.45
CA PHE A 385 14.16 7.65 37.24
C PHE A 385 13.07 6.90 37.98
N LEU A 386 12.29 6.06 37.29
CA LEU A 386 11.22 5.27 37.89
C LEU A 386 11.77 4.34 38.97
N HIS A 387 12.90 3.68 38.74
CA HIS A 387 13.53 2.84 39.75
C HIS A 387 13.92 3.60 41.02
N SER A 388 14.49 4.79 40.86
CA SER A 388 15.01 5.56 42.00
C SER A 388 13.90 6.24 42.83
N HIS A 389 12.71 6.43 42.24
CA HIS A 389 11.65 7.25 42.86
C HIS A 389 10.32 6.51 43.07
N ARG A 390 10.13 5.32 42.49
CA ARG A 390 8.89 4.54 42.53
C ARG A 390 9.13 3.12 43.02
N LEU A 391 8.12 2.52 43.64
CA LEU A 391 8.21 1.21 44.30
C LEU A 391 7.48 0.10 43.51
N GLU A 392 6.71 0.47 42.49
CA GLU A 392 5.92 -0.44 41.66
C GLU A 392 6.79 -1.46 40.92
N GLY A 393 8.00 -1.05 40.54
CA GLY A 393 8.97 -1.88 39.83
C GLY A 393 8.60 -2.15 38.37
N CYS A 394 9.13 -3.25 37.85
CA CYS A 394 8.90 -3.76 36.50
C CYS A 394 8.49 -5.24 36.57
N THR A 395 8.21 -5.83 35.42
CA THR A 395 8.10 -7.28 35.24
C THR A 395 9.23 -7.79 34.34
N VAL A 396 9.26 -9.08 34.06
CA VAL A 396 10.17 -9.67 33.06
C VAL A 396 10.03 -9.04 31.67
N ALA A 397 8.89 -8.37 31.39
CA ALA A 397 8.65 -7.69 30.12
C ALA A 397 9.65 -6.55 29.87
N ALA A 398 10.17 -5.89 30.90
CA ALA A 398 11.17 -4.84 30.75
C ALA A 398 12.45 -5.37 30.08
N MET A 399 13.01 -6.46 30.59
CA MET A 399 14.24 -7.05 30.04
C MET A 399 13.97 -7.79 28.72
N ASP A 400 12.81 -8.47 28.60
CA ASP A 400 12.38 -9.10 27.34
C ASP A 400 12.31 -8.09 26.19
N GLY A 401 11.63 -6.96 26.42
CA GLY A 401 11.46 -5.90 25.43
C GLY A 401 12.76 -5.17 25.10
N ALA A 402 13.61 -4.93 26.11
CA ALA A 402 14.93 -4.34 25.90
C ALA A 402 15.84 -5.25 25.05
N ALA A 403 15.80 -6.56 25.29
CA ALA A 403 16.53 -7.54 24.50
C ALA A 403 16.01 -7.62 23.05
N GLU A 404 14.68 -7.59 22.87
CA GLU A 404 14.02 -7.57 21.56
C GLU A 404 14.44 -6.38 20.68
N HIS A 405 14.72 -5.22 21.28
CA HIS A 405 15.14 -3.99 20.60
C HIS A 405 16.66 -3.73 20.67
N ASN A 406 17.46 -4.75 21.03
CA ASN A 406 18.92 -4.67 21.11
C ASN A 406 19.47 -3.58 22.05
N ARG A 407 18.77 -3.29 23.16
CA ARG A 407 19.18 -2.30 24.16
C ARG A 407 20.03 -2.94 25.23
N GLN A 408 21.28 -3.25 24.87
CA GLN A 408 22.24 -3.90 25.78
C GLN A 408 22.57 -3.04 27.00
N ASP A 409 22.54 -1.71 26.86
CA ASP A 409 22.62 -0.75 27.95
C ASP A 409 21.52 -0.97 29.00
N ILE A 410 20.26 -1.10 28.57
CA ILE A 410 19.11 -1.31 29.46
C ILE A 410 19.10 -2.73 30.01
N VAL A 411 19.42 -3.75 29.20
CA VAL A 411 19.49 -5.13 29.67
C VAL A 411 20.53 -5.29 30.78
N GLN A 412 21.74 -4.72 30.58
CA GLN A 412 22.79 -4.73 31.60
C GLN A 412 22.34 -3.95 32.84
N TRP A 413 21.75 -2.76 32.65
CA TRP A 413 21.28 -1.95 33.76
C TRP A 413 20.19 -2.68 34.58
N LEU A 414 19.21 -3.30 33.93
CA LEU A 414 18.19 -4.10 34.60
C LEU A 414 18.80 -5.31 35.31
N HIS A 415 19.78 -5.98 34.70
CA HIS A 415 20.50 -7.09 35.33
C HIS A 415 21.24 -6.68 36.60
N ASP A 416 21.87 -5.51 36.61
CA ASP A 416 22.69 -5.04 37.73
C ASP A 416 21.86 -4.44 38.87
N ASN A 417 20.64 -3.94 38.57
CA ASN A 417 19.84 -3.16 39.54
C ASN A 417 18.50 -3.82 39.91
N ARG A 418 18.10 -4.93 39.27
CA ARG A 418 16.77 -5.53 39.42
C ARG A 418 16.83 -7.05 39.46
N ASP A 419 15.94 -7.66 40.25
CA ASP A 419 15.92 -9.11 40.49
C ASP A 419 14.87 -9.85 39.64
N GLU A 420 13.99 -9.14 38.92
CA GLU A 420 12.91 -9.77 38.13
C GLU A 420 13.43 -10.68 37.00
N GLY A 421 14.58 -10.36 36.42
CA GLY A 421 15.16 -11.11 35.31
C GLY A 421 14.42 -10.96 33.97
N CYS A 422 14.53 -11.97 33.12
CA CYS A 422 13.83 -12.05 31.84
C CYS A 422 13.05 -13.36 31.73
N SER A 423 12.27 -13.52 30.66
CA SER A 423 11.74 -14.81 30.25
C SER A 423 12.55 -15.37 29.08
N VAL A 424 12.19 -16.58 28.62
CA VAL A 424 12.75 -17.16 27.38
C VAL A 424 12.54 -16.25 26.16
N ARG A 425 11.54 -15.35 26.20
CA ARG A 425 11.24 -14.41 25.11
C ARG A 425 12.37 -13.43 24.84
N ALA A 426 13.18 -13.06 25.85
CA ALA A 426 14.32 -12.18 25.64
C ALA A 426 15.26 -12.77 24.57
N MET A 427 15.68 -14.03 24.74
CA MET A 427 16.58 -14.69 23.79
C MET A 427 15.85 -15.07 22.49
N ASP A 428 14.62 -15.56 22.57
CA ASP A 428 13.83 -15.95 21.38
C ASP A 428 13.63 -14.76 20.43
N ARG A 429 13.24 -13.59 20.95
CA ARG A 429 12.99 -12.39 20.14
C ARG A 429 14.27 -11.69 19.70
N ALA A 430 15.30 -11.65 20.55
CA ALA A 430 16.62 -11.15 20.15
C ALA A 430 17.21 -11.98 18.99
N ALA A 431 17.02 -13.30 19.01
CA ALA A 431 17.45 -14.19 17.94
C ALA A 431 16.65 -13.96 16.64
N ARG A 432 15.32 -13.83 16.74
CA ARG A 432 14.45 -13.49 15.60
C ARG A 432 14.81 -12.17 14.92
N ASN A 433 15.21 -11.16 15.70
CA ASN A 433 15.56 -9.83 15.18
C ASN A 433 17.07 -9.69 14.82
N GLY A 434 17.84 -10.77 14.91
CA GLY A 434 19.22 -10.77 14.41
C GLY A 434 20.26 -10.20 15.38
N HIS A 435 19.94 -10.09 16.67
CA HIS A 435 20.79 -9.44 17.68
C HIS A 435 21.80 -10.44 18.29
N LEU A 436 22.79 -10.87 17.49
CA LEU A 436 23.75 -11.91 17.90
C LEU A 436 24.47 -11.60 19.22
N ARG A 437 24.95 -10.36 19.41
CA ARG A 437 25.63 -9.95 20.64
C ARG A 437 24.72 -10.04 21.86
N MET A 438 23.45 -9.65 21.72
CA MET A 438 22.45 -9.77 22.77
C MET A 438 22.18 -11.24 23.11
N VAL A 439 22.03 -12.10 22.10
CA VAL A 439 21.84 -13.55 22.29
C VAL A 439 23.03 -14.18 23.04
N GLN A 440 24.26 -13.81 22.66
CA GLN A 440 25.47 -14.26 23.35
C GLN A 440 25.51 -13.79 24.80
N TRP A 441 25.24 -12.50 25.03
CA TRP A 441 25.21 -11.93 26.37
C TRP A 441 24.16 -12.61 27.25
N LEU A 442 22.93 -12.80 26.76
CA LEU A 442 21.87 -13.50 27.47
C LEU A 442 22.27 -14.94 27.80
N ASN A 443 22.92 -15.64 26.87
CA ASN A 443 23.39 -17.01 27.10
C ASN A 443 24.49 -17.08 28.18
N GLU A 444 25.36 -16.08 28.27
CA GLU A 444 26.46 -16.03 29.24
C GLU A 444 26.00 -15.60 30.64
N HIS A 445 25.01 -14.72 30.74
CA HIS A 445 24.65 -14.04 31.99
C HIS A 445 23.29 -14.46 32.58
N ARG A 446 22.43 -15.13 31.79
CA ARG A 446 21.07 -15.53 32.19
C ARG A 446 20.88 -17.05 32.12
N ALA A 447 20.10 -17.59 33.05
CA ALA A 447 19.86 -19.03 33.18
C ALA A 447 18.53 -19.49 32.56
N GLU A 448 17.66 -18.53 32.20
CA GLU A 448 16.31 -18.77 31.67
C GLU A 448 16.33 -19.46 30.30
N GLY A 449 17.38 -19.23 29.51
CA GLY A 449 17.57 -19.86 28.22
C GLY A 449 16.63 -19.32 27.14
N CYS A 450 16.18 -20.22 26.27
CA CYS A 450 15.38 -19.95 25.08
C CYS A 450 14.51 -21.18 24.78
N THR A 451 13.63 -21.07 23.79
CA THR A 451 12.89 -22.21 23.24
C THR A 451 13.37 -22.53 21.83
N THR A 452 12.68 -23.42 21.13
CA THR A 452 12.90 -23.64 19.68
C THR A 452 12.64 -22.38 18.86
N ASP A 453 11.84 -21.43 19.38
CA ASP A 453 11.52 -20.17 18.71
C ASP A 453 12.76 -19.30 18.44
N ALA A 454 13.82 -19.41 19.24
CA ALA A 454 15.07 -18.70 18.98
C ALA A 454 15.72 -19.13 17.67
N MET A 455 15.88 -20.44 17.45
CA MET A 455 16.49 -20.95 16.22
C MET A 455 15.54 -20.83 15.03
N ASP A 456 14.25 -21.11 15.26
CA ASP A 456 13.19 -20.97 14.25
C ASP A 456 13.06 -19.53 13.77
N GLY A 457 13.01 -18.56 14.68
CA GLY A 457 12.96 -17.13 14.38
C GLY A 457 14.26 -16.61 13.75
N ALA A 458 15.43 -17.05 14.23
CA ALA A 458 16.70 -16.69 13.59
C ALA A 458 16.80 -17.22 12.16
N ALA A 459 16.26 -18.41 11.90
CA ALA A 459 16.20 -18.97 10.56
C ALA A 459 15.20 -18.22 9.67
N GLU A 460 14.03 -17.84 10.20
CA GLU A 460 13.04 -17.00 9.53
C GLU A 460 13.61 -15.66 9.09
N GLY A 461 14.42 -15.00 9.93
CA GLY A 461 15.10 -13.73 9.60
C GLY A 461 16.42 -13.89 8.82
N GLY A 462 16.82 -15.12 8.49
CA GLY A 462 18.04 -15.38 7.73
C GLY A 462 19.34 -15.14 8.51
N HIS A 463 19.27 -15.08 9.84
CA HIS A 463 20.38 -14.79 10.74
C HIS A 463 21.26 -16.02 10.99
N LEU A 464 21.93 -16.51 9.94
CA LEU A 464 22.74 -17.74 9.97
C LEU A 464 23.81 -17.76 11.09
N GLY A 465 24.37 -16.61 11.44
CA GLY A 465 25.32 -16.50 12.57
C GLY A 465 24.70 -16.93 13.91
N ILE A 466 23.45 -16.53 14.16
CA ILE A 466 22.70 -16.91 15.36
C ILE A 466 22.29 -18.37 15.30
N VAL A 467 21.82 -18.86 14.15
CA VAL A 467 21.49 -20.29 13.97
C VAL A 467 22.68 -21.19 14.32
N LYS A 468 23.87 -20.86 13.82
CA LYS A 468 25.12 -21.58 14.14
C LYS A 468 25.47 -21.50 15.62
N PHE A 469 25.35 -20.32 16.22
CA PHE A 469 25.65 -20.11 17.63
C PHE A 469 24.71 -20.93 18.53
N LEU A 470 23.39 -20.84 18.29
CA LEU A 470 22.38 -21.58 19.05
C LEU A 470 22.59 -23.10 18.89
N HIS A 471 22.90 -23.58 17.68
CA HIS A 471 23.19 -25.00 17.48
C HIS A 471 24.41 -25.50 18.26
N ALA A 472 25.47 -24.68 18.36
CA ALA A 472 26.69 -25.05 19.08
C ALA A 472 26.54 -24.94 20.60
N SER A 473 25.73 -23.99 21.08
CA SER A 473 25.72 -23.57 22.48
C SER A 473 24.49 -24.04 23.26
N ARG A 474 23.42 -24.48 22.57
CA ARG A 474 22.10 -24.75 23.16
C ARG A 474 21.58 -26.13 22.73
N ARG A 475 20.62 -26.69 23.48
CA ARG A 475 20.12 -28.08 23.28
C ARG A 475 18.68 -28.16 22.81
N GLU A 476 17.96 -27.04 22.82
CA GLU A 476 16.55 -26.91 22.47
C GLU A 476 16.28 -27.27 21.00
N GLY A 477 17.24 -26.97 20.12
CA GLY A 477 17.14 -27.26 18.69
C GLY A 477 16.20 -26.32 17.95
N SER A 478 15.62 -26.82 16.88
CA SER A 478 14.67 -26.13 16.00
C SER A 478 13.45 -27.03 15.75
N THR A 479 12.45 -26.51 15.07
CA THR A 479 11.38 -27.33 14.48
C THR A 479 11.50 -27.35 12.95
N THR A 480 10.57 -28.03 12.27
CA THR A 480 10.45 -27.92 10.81
C THR A 480 10.18 -26.47 10.36
N TYR A 481 9.67 -25.62 11.26
CA TYR A 481 9.43 -24.20 10.99
C TYR A 481 10.70 -23.46 10.56
N ALA A 482 11.86 -23.73 11.17
CA ALA A 482 13.12 -23.08 10.81
C ALA A 482 13.41 -23.16 9.30
N MET A 483 13.40 -24.37 8.73
CA MET A 483 13.69 -24.57 7.31
C MET A 483 12.54 -24.10 6.43
N ASN A 484 11.28 -24.28 6.85
CA ASN A 484 10.11 -23.81 6.12
C ASN A 484 10.09 -22.28 5.97
N ALA A 485 10.32 -21.55 7.06
CA ALA A 485 10.32 -20.09 7.08
C ALA A 485 11.55 -19.51 6.38
N ALA A 486 12.74 -20.09 6.60
CA ALA A 486 13.94 -19.70 5.87
C ALA A 486 13.78 -19.88 4.35
N ALA A 487 13.13 -20.97 3.92
CA ALA A 487 12.84 -21.20 2.50
C ALA A 487 11.82 -20.21 1.94
N ARG A 488 10.72 -19.99 2.66
CA ARG A 488 9.70 -19.00 2.32
C ARG A 488 10.27 -17.59 2.16
N ASN A 489 11.26 -17.21 2.96
CA ASN A 489 11.89 -15.88 2.91
C ASN A 489 13.17 -15.83 2.05
N GLY A 490 13.49 -16.91 1.32
CA GLY A 490 14.58 -16.90 0.34
C GLY A 490 15.98 -17.02 0.95
N HIS A 491 16.12 -17.44 2.20
CA HIS A 491 17.40 -17.53 2.90
C HIS A 491 18.15 -18.83 2.55
N LEU A 492 18.58 -18.96 1.29
CA LEU A 492 19.22 -20.17 0.75
C LEU A 492 20.42 -20.65 1.58
N ALA A 493 21.26 -19.74 2.08
CA ALA A 493 22.40 -20.08 2.91
C ALA A 493 21.98 -20.75 4.24
N THR A 494 20.91 -20.25 4.85
CA THR A 494 20.32 -20.83 6.06
C THR A 494 19.67 -22.18 5.77
N VAL A 495 18.93 -22.31 4.67
CA VAL A 495 18.31 -23.57 4.25
C VAL A 495 19.37 -24.66 4.00
N LYS A 496 20.44 -24.33 3.28
CA LYS A 496 21.58 -25.24 3.04
C LYS A 496 22.19 -25.72 4.35
N TRP A 497 22.48 -24.78 5.24
CA TRP A 497 23.11 -25.09 6.51
C TRP A 497 22.21 -25.95 7.40
N LEU A 498 20.92 -25.62 7.50
CA LEU A 498 19.94 -26.42 8.25
C LEU A 498 19.82 -27.84 7.67
N HIS A 499 19.82 -28.00 6.34
CA HIS A 499 19.78 -29.32 5.70
C HIS A 499 21.01 -30.17 6.03
N GLU A 500 22.19 -29.55 6.09
CA GLU A 500 23.46 -30.25 6.34
C GLU A 500 23.68 -30.59 7.83
N ASN A 501 23.14 -29.80 8.75
CA ASN A 501 23.50 -29.86 10.19
C ASN A 501 22.33 -30.19 11.13
N ARG A 502 21.08 -30.24 10.63
CA ARG A 502 19.87 -30.52 11.43
C ARG A 502 19.08 -31.69 10.84
N THR A 503 18.33 -32.37 11.70
CA THR A 503 17.59 -33.60 11.34
C THR A 503 16.08 -33.40 11.27
N GLU A 504 15.56 -32.28 11.77
CA GLU A 504 14.13 -31.96 11.81
C GLU A 504 13.53 -31.86 10.40
N GLY A 505 14.34 -31.42 9.42
CA GLY A 505 13.94 -31.33 8.03
C GLY A 505 12.97 -30.18 7.73
N CYS A 506 12.15 -30.35 6.70
CA CYS A 506 11.12 -29.39 6.33
C CYS A 506 9.80 -30.11 6.05
N THR A 507 8.77 -29.36 5.67
CA THR A 507 7.54 -29.91 5.10
C THR A 507 7.35 -29.37 3.68
N THR A 508 6.27 -29.76 3.01
CA THR A 508 5.90 -29.19 1.70
C THR A 508 5.76 -27.65 1.74
N THR A 509 5.51 -27.07 2.91
CA THR A 509 5.41 -25.62 3.10
C THR A 509 6.70 -24.86 2.78
N ALA A 510 7.87 -25.51 2.85
CA ALA A 510 9.14 -24.89 2.45
C ALA A 510 9.17 -24.59 0.96
N LEU A 511 8.85 -25.59 0.13
CA LEU A 511 8.85 -25.44 -1.33
C LEU A 511 7.66 -24.60 -1.79
N ASP A 512 6.46 -24.84 -1.24
CA ASP A 512 5.27 -24.03 -1.53
C ASP A 512 5.49 -22.55 -1.19
N GLY A 513 6.08 -22.26 -0.02
CA GLY A 513 6.40 -20.89 0.40
C GLY A 513 7.50 -20.24 -0.44
N ALA A 514 8.55 -20.99 -0.78
CA ALA A 514 9.62 -20.50 -1.66
C ALA A 514 9.08 -20.18 -3.06
N ALA A 515 8.21 -21.02 -3.63
CA ALA A 515 7.53 -20.76 -4.90
C ALA A 515 6.59 -19.56 -4.80
N ALA A 516 5.79 -19.47 -3.73
CA ALA A 516 4.88 -18.36 -3.49
C ALA A 516 5.58 -17.00 -3.35
N ASN A 517 6.86 -16.96 -2.95
CA ASN A 517 7.66 -15.74 -2.86
C ASN A 517 8.70 -15.58 -4.00
N GLY A 518 8.73 -16.51 -4.96
CA GLY A 518 9.59 -16.43 -6.17
C GLY A 518 11.06 -16.79 -5.94
N HIS A 519 11.37 -17.57 -4.92
CA HIS A 519 12.73 -17.99 -4.60
C HIS A 519 13.12 -19.27 -5.36
N LEU A 520 13.31 -19.13 -6.68
CA LEU A 520 13.59 -20.26 -7.58
C LEU A 520 14.86 -21.05 -7.19
N ASP A 521 15.88 -20.36 -6.70
CA ASP A 521 17.13 -20.96 -6.22
C ASP A 521 16.91 -21.87 -4.99
N VAL A 522 16.05 -21.46 -4.07
CA VAL A 522 15.61 -22.28 -2.93
C VAL A 522 14.77 -23.45 -3.38
N VAL A 523 13.81 -23.24 -4.28
CA VAL A 523 12.97 -24.31 -4.86
C VAL A 523 13.86 -25.38 -5.52
N GLN A 524 14.81 -24.96 -6.35
CA GLN A 524 15.80 -25.83 -7.00
C GLN A 524 16.62 -26.62 -5.99
N PHE A 525 17.12 -25.96 -4.94
CA PHE A 525 17.91 -26.62 -3.91
C PHE A 525 17.09 -27.66 -3.14
N LEU A 526 15.93 -27.28 -2.61
CA LEU A 526 15.07 -28.15 -1.83
C LEU A 526 14.63 -29.35 -2.65
N HIS A 527 14.22 -29.14 -3.90
CA HIS A 527 13.84 -30.23 -4.78
C HIS A 527 14.97 -31.24 -5.02
N ASN A 528 16.20 -30.77 -5.25
CA ASN A 528 17.34 -31.64 -5.52
C ASN A 528 17.84 -32.42 -4.29
N LYS A 529 17.54 -31.93 -3.07
CA LYS A 529 18.12 -32.43 -1.83
C LYS A 529 17.12 -33.06 -0.87
N ARG A 530 15.82 -32.85 -1.10
CA ARG A 530 14.75 -33.23 -0.17
C ARG A 530 13.63 -33.97 -0.90
N SER A 531 12.95 -34.87 -0.19
CA SER A 531 11.92 -35.76 -0.75
C SER A 531 10.49 -35.29 -0.51
N GLU A 532 10.32 -34.28 0.36
CA GLU A 532 9.04 -33.73 0.82
C GLU A 532 8.22 -33.16 -0.34
N GLY A 533 8.88 -32.56 -1.34
CA GLY A 533 8.24 -32.03 -2.54
C GLY A 533 7.39 -30.78 -2.29
N CYS A 534 6.45 -30.53 -3.19
CA CYS A 534 5.50 -29.41 -3.15
C CYS A 534 4.06 -29.91 -3.27
N THR A 535 3.10 -29.06 -2.92
CA THR A 535 1.68 -29.28 -3.21
C THR A 535 1.25 -28.46 -4.42
N THR A 536 -0.03 -28.51 -4.79
CA THR A 536 -0.58 -27.65 -5.86
C THR A 536 -0.42 -26.16 -5.56
N ARG A 537 -0.24 -25.78 -4.28
CA ARG A 537 -0.02 -24.39 -3.87
C ARG A 537 1.20 -23.75 -4.50
N ALA A 538 2.27 -24.52 -4.77
CA ALA A 538 3.45 -23.98 -5.44
C ALA A 538 3.10 -23.47 -6.86
N MET A 539 2.38 -24.29 -7.64
CA MET A 539 1.91 -23.92 -8.98
C MET A 539 0.85 -22.81 -8.93
N ASP A 540 -0.13 -22.92 -8.02
CA ASP A 540 -1.20 -21.93 -7.88
C ASP A 540 -0.65 -20.54 -7.50
N ALA A 541 0.35 -20.49 -6.60
CA ALA A 541 0.98 -19.25 -6.18
C ALA A 541 1.94 -18.68 -7.25
N ALA A 542 2.68 -19.53 -7.96
CA ALA A 542 3.49 -19.10 -9.10
C ALA A 542 2.60 -18.49 -10.21
N ALA A 543 1.42 -19.08 -10.44
CA ALA A 543 0.42 -18.55 -11.36
C ALA A 543 -0.14 -17.19 -10.89
N ALA A 544 -0.45 -17.06 -9.59
CA ALA A 544 -0.90 -15.79 -9.00
C ALA A 544 0.12 -14.65 -9.13
N ARG A 545 1.41 -14.98 -9.21
CA ARG A 545 2.51 -14.01 -9.37
C ARG A 545 2.85 -13.66 -10.81
N GLY A 546 2.34 -14.41 -11.78
CA GLY A 546 2.76 -14.23 -13.16
C GLY A 546 4.15 -14.83 -13.47
N ASP A 547 4.66 -15.73 -12.61
CA ASP A 547 6.05 -16.21 -12.66
C ASP A 547 6.19 -17.40 -13.62
N LEU A 548 6.25 -17.10 -14.93
CA LEU A 548 6.39 -18.10 -15.98
C LEU A 548 7.67 -18.93 -15.86
N GLU A 549 8.76 -18.36 -15.33
CA GLU A 549 10.02 -19.09 -15.15
C GLU A 549 9.87 -20.16 -14.05
N MET A 550 9.26 -19.81 -12.93
CA MET A 550 8.92 -20.75 -11.87
C MET A 550 7.98 -21.86 -12.37
N LEU A 551 6.93 -21.50 -13.13
CA LEU A 551 5.97 -22.45 -13.70
C LEU A 551 6.63 -23.42 -14.69
N GLU A 552 7.48 -22.92 -15.60
CA GLU A 552 8.25 -23.73 -16.54
C GLU A 552 9.20 -24.70 -15.84
N TRP A 553 9.81 -24.23 -14.75
CA TRP A 553 10.68 -25.07 -13.95
C TRP A 553 9.88 -26.15 -13.20
N LEU A 554 8.81 -25.78 -12.51
CA LEU A 554 7.95 -26.72 -11.77
C LEU A 554 7.32 -27.77 -12.70
N ARG A 555 6.92 -27.40 -13.93
CA ARG A 555 6.37 -28.33 -14.94
C ARG A 555 7.28 -29.51 -15.26
N LYS A 556 8.60 -29.32 -15.20
CA LYS A 556 9.58 -30.41 -15.43
C LYS A 556 9.51 -31.51 -14.36
N TYR A 557 8.78 -31.26 -13.27
CA TYR A 557 8.64 -32.18 -12.16
C TYR A 557 7.29 -32.93 -12.19
N PRO A 558 7.28 -34.28 -12.27
CA PRO A 558 6.05 -35.07 -12.40
C PRO A 558 5.03 -34.97 -11.26
N ARG A 559 5.39 -34.44 -10.08
CA ARG A 559 4.44 -34.25 -8.96
C ARG A 559 3.95 -32.81 -8.81
N ALA A 560 4.43 -31.87 -9.63
CA ALA A 560 3.94 -30.50 -9.61
C ALA A 560 2.65 -30.42 -10.44
N GLU A 561 1.52 -30.59 -9.75
CA GLU A 561 0.18 -30.36 -10.30
C GLU A 561 -0.30 -28.96 -9.93
N CYS A 562 -1.29 -28.44 -10.67
CA CYS A 562 -2.01 -27.22 -10.30
C CYS A 562 -3.46 -27.55 -9.98
N SER A 563 -4.13 -26.69 -9.23
CA SER A 563 -5.58 -26.77 -9.03
C SER A 563 -6.33 -25.76 -9.92
N ALA A 564 -7.66 -25.81 -9.91
CA ALA A 564 -8.50 -24.80 -10.57
C ALA A 564 -8.16 -23.38 -10.09
N GLN A 565 -7.63 -23.24 -8.87
CA GLN A 565 -7.24 -21.97 -8.28
C GLN A 565 -6.11 -21.28 -9.04
N ALA A 566 -5.17 -22.00 -9.67
CA ALA A 566 -4.12 -21.40 -10.50
C ALA A 566 -4.72 -20.52 -11.61
N SER A 567 -5.73 -21.05 -12.31
CA SER A 567 -6.41 -20.32 -13.39
C SER A 567 -7.21 -19.13 -12.88
N LEU A 568 -7.91 -19.27 -11.75
CA LEU A 568 -8.64 -18.16 -11.12
C LEU A 568 -7.71 -17.05 -10.63
N PHE A 569 -6.56 -17.40 -10.05
CA PHE A 569 -5.57 -16.42 -9.62
C PHE A 569 -4.89 -15.72 -10.78
N ALA A 570 -4.58 -16.43 -11.87
CA ALA A 570 -4.06 -15.81 -13.09
C ALA A 570 -5.05 -14.78 -13.64
N VAL A 571 -6.36 -15.06 -13.59
CA VAL A 571 -7.41 -14.07 -13.94
C VAL A 571 -7.40 -12.90 -12.96
N ALA A 572 -7.53 -13.15 -11.67
CA ALA A 572 -7.65 -12.10 -10.64
C ALA A 572 -6.46 -11.12 -10.66
N HIS A 573 -5.25 -11.64 -10.87
CA HIS A 573 -4.00 -10.87 -10.86
C HIS A 573 -3.53 -10.39 -12.24
N ASP A 574 -4.39 -10.46 -13.27
CA ASP A 574 -4.09 -9.87 -14.58
C ASP A 574 -2.88 -10.52 -15.29
N HIS A 575 -2.89 -11.86 -15.33
CA HIS A 575 -1.86 -12.69 -15.97
C HIS A 575 -2.45 -13.57 -17.08
N VAL A 576 -2.88 -12.95 -18.18
CA VAL A 576 -3.44 -13.66 -19.35
C VAL A 576 -2.44 -14.65 -19.97
N GLU A 577 -1.15 -14.33 -19.90
CA GLU A 577 -0.05 -15.14 -20.41
C GLU A 577 0.11 -16.42 -19.61
N VAL A 578 -0.01 -16.33 -18.29
CA VAL A 578 -0.04 -17.50 -17.40
C VAL A 578 -1.30 -18.31 -17.64
N LEU A 579 -2.47 -17.67 -17.78
CA LEU A 579 -3.71 -18.37 -18.08
C LEU A 579 -3.61 -19.16 -19.40
N HIS A 580 -3.01 -18.56 -20.43
CA HIS A 580 -2.74 -19.24 -21.69
C HIS A 580 -1.80 -20.42 -21.51
N TRP A 581 -0.67 -20.21 -20.84
CA TRP A 581 0.29 -21.26 -20.54
C TRP A 581 -0.36 -22.43 -19.77
N LEU A 582 -1.22 -22.14 -18.80
CA LEU A 582 -1.98 -23.15 -18.05
C LEU A 582 -2.96 -23.92 -18.96
N ARG A 583 -3.61 -23.27 -19.92
CA ARG A 583 -4.49 -23.94 -20.90
C ARG A 583 -3.73 -24.89 -21.82
N GLU A 584 -2.53 -24.53 -22.26
CA GLU A 584 -1.73 -25.39 -23.12
C GLU A 584 -1.17 -26.62 -22.38
N ASN A 585 -0.86 -26.48 -21.09
CA ASN A 585 -0.13 -27.50 -20.33
C ASN A 585 -0.99 -28.31 -19.35
N TYR A 586 -2.09 -27.74 -18.84
CA TYR A 586 -2.88 -28.30 -17.75
C TYR A 586 -4.40 -28.12 -17.95
N ALA A 587 -4.89 -28.18 -19.18
CA ALA A 587 -6.30 -27.95 -19.53
C ALA A 587 -7.33 -28.67 -18.64
N GLY A 588 -7.02 -29.90 -18.19
CA GLY A 588 -7.91 -30.72 -17.37
C GLY A 588 -8.01 -30.31 -15.88
N ALA A 589 -7.15 -29.42 -15.41
CA ALA A 589 -7.09 -28.98 -14.00
C ALA A 589 -7.62 -27.56 -13.77
N LEU A 590 -8.11 -26.89 -14.81
CA LEU A 590 -8.52 -25.48 -14.76
C LEU A 590 -9.98 -25.32 -14.27
N ALA A 591 -10.29 -24.12 -13.78
CA ALA A 591 -11.67 -23.75 -13.45
C ALA A 591 -12.56 -23.72 -14.71
N SER A 592 -13.88 -23.80 -14.52
CA SER A 592 -14.82 -23.76 -15.63
C SER A 592 -14.74 -22.42 -16.37
N LYS A 593 -15.10 -22.42 -17.67
CA LYS A 593 -15.16 -21.18 -18.46
C LYS A 593 -16.08 -20.13 -17.83
N GLU A 594 -17.18 -20.58 -17.20
CA GLU A 594 -18.13 -19.72 -16.48
C GLU A 594 -17.47 -19.04 -15.28
N ASP A 595 -16.77 -19.80 -14.43
CA ASP A 595 -16.06 -19.25 -13.26
C ASP A 595 -14.95 -18.27 -13.65
N LEU A 596 -14.21 -18.59 -14.72
CA LEU A 596 -13.15 -17.72 -15.24
C LEU A 596 -13.71 -16.41 -15.80
N CYS A 597 -14.81 -16.48 -16.56
CA CYS A 597 -15.50 -15.29 -17.07
C CYS A 597 -16.09 -14.45 -15.92
N GLY A 598 -16.73 -15.08 -14.93
CA GLY A 598 -17.26 -14.40 -13.75
C GLY A 598 -16.16 -13.71 -12.93
N THR A 599 -15.01 -14.36 -12.77
CA THR A 599 -13.84 -13.78 -12.10
C THR A 599 -13.27 -12.61 -12.88
N ALA A 600 -13.15 -12.73 -14.21
CA ALA A 600 -12.68 -11.65 -15.07
C ALA A 600 -13.62 -10.43 -15.00
N GLN A 601 -14.93 -10.64 -14.99
CA GLN A 601 -15.92 -9.58 -14.84
C GLN A 601 -15.84 -8.92 -13.45
N TYR A 602 -15.75 -9.71 -12.38
CA TYR A 602 -15.67 -9.20 -11.01
C TYR A 602 -14.45 -8.30 -10.79
N TYR A 603 -13.29 -8.68 -11.32
CA TYR A 603 -12.06 -7.87 -11.22
C TYR A 603 -11.87 -6.85 -12.37
N GLY A 604 -12.83 -6.74 -13.29
CA GLY A 604 -12.76 -5.80 -14.41
C GLY A 604 -11.65 -6.11 -15.44
N ARG A 605 -11.28 -7.38 -15.61
CA ARG A 605 -10.23 -7.86 -16.52
C ARG A 605 -10.75 -8.03 -17.93
N VAL A 606 -11.05 -6.91 -18.59
CA VAL A 606 -11.72 -6.87 -19.90
C VAL A 606 -10.94 -7.66 -20.95
N HIS A 607 -9.62 -7.53 -20.91
CA HIS A 607 -8.72 -8.19 -21.83
C HIS A 607 -8.73 -9.72 -21.59
N ILE A 608 -8.66 -10.21 -20.35
CA ILE A 608 -8.81 -11.65 -20.08
C ILE A 608 -10.18 -12.17 -20.48
N LEU A 609 -11.24 -11.38 -20.28
CA LEU A 609 -12.58 -11.74 -20.74
C LEU A 609 -12.63 -11.90 -22.26
N ALA A 610 -12.05 -10.97 -23.02
CA ALA A 610 -11.93 -11.08 -24.47
C ALA A 610 -11.14 -12.34 -24.89
N TYR A 611 -10.07 -12.68 -24.17
CA TYR A 611 -9.31 -13.92 -24.40
C TYR A 611 -10.15 -15.18 -24.13
N LEU A 612 -10.94 -15.19 -23.05
CA LEU A 612 -11.82 -16.32 -22.71
C LEU A 612 -12.99 -16.48 -23.69
N LEU A 613 -13.49 -15.38 -24.24
CA LEU A 613 -14.57 -15.36 -25.24
C LEU A 613 -14.07 -15.61 -26.67
N ASP A 614 -12.80 -15.97 -26.83
CA ASP A 614 -12.16 -16.23 -28.12
C ASP A 614 -12.22 -15.01 -29.07
N GLN A 615 -12.37 -13.80 -28.50
CA GLN A 615 -12.32 -12.50 -29.18
C GLN A 615 -10.90 -11.89 -29.17
N TRP A 616 -9.98 -12.51 -28.43
CA TRP A 616 -8.55 -12.25 -28.46
C TRP A 616 -7.82 -13.60 -28.48
N LEU A 617 -7.06 -13.87 -29.54
CA LEU A 617 -6.21 -15.05 -29.66
C LEU A 617 -4.74 -14.69 -29.36
N LEU A 618 -4.10 -15.47 -28.51
CA LEU A 618 -2.68 -15.37 -28.20
C LEU A 618 -1.89 -16.24 -29.18
N GLY A 619 -1.70 -15.72 -30.39
CA GLY A 619 -0.94 -16.39 -31.46
C GLY A 619 -1.74 -17.43 -32.25
N GLY A 620 -1.29 -17.64 -33.49
CA GLY A 620 -1.62 -18.78 -34.35
C GLY A 620 -0.32 -19.42 -34.84
#